data_AF-A0A836W0X7-F1
#
_entry.id   AF-A0A836W0X7-F1
#
_cell.length_a   1.000
_cell.length_b   1.000
_cell.length_c   1.000
_cell.angle_alpha   90.00
_cell.angle_beta   90.00
_cell.angle_gamma   90.00
#
_symmetry.space_group_name_H-M   'P 1'
#
loop_
_entity.id
_entity.type
_entity.pdbx_description
1 polymer ?
#
loop_
_entity_poly.entity_id
_entity_poly.type
_entity_poly.pdbx_seq_one_letter_code
_entity_poly.pdbx_strand_id
1 'polypeptide(L)'
;MQIPNLLLKAIFYACSSGPKIAAPHRFSLHGDYEPCILTSFSSIKAIDKLLYRLEMFLRGEVALGDIGLGVAMSEAISHGLRDLGAKLNIEVALSIPLATMLIWLRTSARRSLPEAMNTIIKALQLSQSDEGIQLVSMLRKLGAEIALYVEEANLSERRIRMEGLSVYDVFTALSRVSHGRFSFIENLSSVVTLATSALKGIDSGAGVNEVLTQVFIDVAHTYGYIPKVDVPKAMTVQDIIRLLKLDTEFRKRGMYLAHLLPYVVLVAAELAVQGI
;
A
#
# COMPACT_ATOMS: atom_id res chain seq x y z
N MET A 1 12.00 -18.77 -4.52
CA MET A 1 12.93 -17.68 -4.91
C MET A 1 12.29 -16.59 -5.78
N GLN A 2 10.99 -16.64 -6.12
CA GLN A 2 10.37 -15.65 -7.03
C GLN A 2 9.74 -14.43 -6.33
N ILE A 3 9.30 -14.57 -5.07
CA ILE A 3 8.47 -13.53 -4.40
C ILE A 3 9.21 -12.19 -4.21
N PRO A 4 10.47 -12.14 -3.69
CA PRO A 4 11.19 -10.87 -3.57
C PRO A 4 11.38 -10.14 -4.90
N ASN A 5 11.61 -10.88 -5.99
CA ASN A 5 11.78 -10.30 -7.33
C ASN A 5 10.46 -9.71 -7.86
N LEU A 6 9.34 -10.43 -7.68
CA LEU A 6 8.01 -9.94 -8.05
C LEU A 6 7.62 -8.70 -7.24
N LEU A 7 7.95 -8.70 -5.95
CA LEU A 7 7.72 -7.56 -5.06
C LEU A 7 8.53 -6.34 -5.50
N LEU A 8 9.83 -6.52 -5.80
CA LEU A 8 10.68 -5.45 -6.34
C LEU A 8 10.14 -4.89 -7.64
N LYS A 9 9.67 -5.76 -8.55
CA LYS A 9 9.02 -5.36 -9.80
C LYS A 9 7.77 -4.52 -9.54
N ALA A 10 6.90 -4.97 -8.64
CA ALA A 10 5.67 -4.29 -8.25
C ALA A 10 5.93 -2.89 -7.66
N ILE A 11 6.88 -2.80 -6.72
CA ILE A 11 7.35 -1.55 -6.13
C ILE A 11 7.86 -0.59 -7.20
N PHE A 12 8.74 -1.09 -8.07
CA PHE A 12 9.33 -0.29 -9.12
C PHE A 12 8.25 0.25 -10.06
N TYR A 13 7.29 -0.58 -10.46
CA TYR A 13 6.16 -0.11 -11.25
C TYR A 13 5.28 0.90 -10.52
N ALA A 14 5.00 0.71 -9.24
CA ALA A 14 4.15 1.61 -8.48
C ALA A 14 4.78 3.01 -8.31
N CYS A 15 6.03 3.08 -7.85
CA CYS A 15 6.74 4.36 -7.67
C CYS A 15 7.21 4.97 -9.01
N SER A 16 7.66 4.17 -9.97
CA SER A 16 8.28 4.64 -11.23
C SER A 16 7.33 4.72 -12.43
N SER A 17 6.05 4.37 -12.26
CA SER A 17 5.03 4.59 -13.30
C SER A 17 4.83 6.08 -13.60
N GLY A 18 3.95 6.36 -14.57
CA GLY A 18 3.62 7.71 -15.02
C GLY A 18 3.13 8.67 -13.93
N PRO A 19 2.82 9.92 -14.31
CA PRO A 19 2.45 10.96 -13.36
C PRO A 19 1.24 10.58 -12.50
N LYS A 20 1.40 10.61 -11.18
CA LYS A 20 0.35 10.37 -10.19
C LYS A 20 0.07 11.69 -9.46
N ILE A 21 -1.04 12.34 -9.78
CA ILE A 21 -1.34 13.71 -9.33
C ILE A 21 -1.22 13.83 -7.80
N ALA A 22 -0.40 14.76 -7.34
CA ALA A 22 -0.10 15.03 -5.94
C ALA A 22 0.47 13.84 -5.15
N ALA A 23 1.08 12.85 -5.82
CA ALA A 23 1.72 11.70 -5.19
C ALA A 23 3.11 11.40 -5.77
N PRO A 24 3.97 10.65 -5.05
CA PRO A 24 5.29 10.27 -5.55
C PRO A 24 5.26 9.58 -6.92
N HIS A 25 6.06 10.05 -7.87
CA HIS A 25 6.26 9.43 -9.18
C HIS A 25 7.60 9.83 -9.81
N ARG A 26 8.12 9.07 -10.79
CA ARG A 26 9.45 9.30 -11.40
C ARG A 26 9.69 10.71 -11.97
N PHE A 27 8.63 11.41 -12.35
CA PHE A 27 8.68 12.76 -12.91
C PHE A 27 8.46 13.87 -11.87
N SER A 28 8.36 13.53 -10.59
CA SER A 28 8.07 14.49 -9.53
C SER A 28 9.26 15.39 -9.29
N LEU A 29 9.03 16.70 -9.24
CA LEU A 29 10.05 17.71 -8.92
C LEU A 29 10.16 17.96 -7.41
N HIS A 30 9.39 17.25 -6.59
CA HIS A 30 9.27 17.48 -5.15
C HIS A 30 10.19 16.57 -4.31
N GLY A 31 11.06 15.77 -4.96
CA GLY A 31 12.03 14.90 -4.27
C GLY A 31 11.39 13.79 -3.42
N ASP A 32 10.15 13.40 -3.74
CA ASP A 32 9.38 12.36 -3.04
C ASP A 32 9.46 11.00 -3.74
N TYR A 33 9.99 10.95 -4.96
CA TYR A 33 10.24 9.72 -5.72
C TYR A 33 11.33 8.84 -5.10
N GLU A 34 12.51 9.40 -4.82
CA GLU A 34 13.61 8.65 -4.20
C GLU A 34 13.21 8.11 -2.83
N PRO A 35 12.55 8.89 -1.94
CA PRO A 35 11.94 8.36 -0.72
C PRO A 35 10.97 7.20 -0.93
N CYS A 36 10.12 7.22 -1.97
CA CYS A 36 9.19 6.12 -2.31
C CYS A 36 9.96 4.81 -2.57
N ILE A 37 10.97 4.89 -3.44
CA ILE A 37 11.79 3.74 -3.83
C ILE A 37 12.65 3.24 -2.66
N LEU A 38 13.35 4.14 -1.97
CA LEU A 38 14.22 3.78 -0.86
C LEU A 38 13.44 3.19 0.32
N THR A 39 12.24 3.71 0.60
CA THR A 39 11.37 3.15 1.63
C THR A 39 11.10 1.68 1.33
N SER A 40 10.79 1.38 0.07
CA SER A 40 10.46 0.03 -0.35
C SER A 40 11.65 -0.93 -0.17
N PHE A 41 12.87 -0.51 -0.53
CA PHE A 41 14.07 -1.31 -0.30
C PHE A 41 14.34 -1.57 1.19
N SER A 42 14.17 -0.56 2.04
CA SER A 42 14.32 -0.72 3.48
C SER A 42 13.26 -1.64 4.08
N SER A 43 12.00 -1.52 3.64
CA SER A 43 10.88 -2.30 4.15
C SER A 43 10.87 -3.75 3.67
N ILE A 44 11.52 -4.09 2.54
CA ILE A 44 11.68 -5.49 2.09
C ILE A 44 12.35 -6.37 3.15
N LYS A 45 13.21 -5.81 4.02
CA LYS A 45 13.86 -6.57 5.10
C LYS A 45 12.88 -7.19 6.10
N ALA A 46 11.63 -6.69 6.16
CA ALA A 46 10.59 -7.19 7.05
C ALA A 46 9.87 -8.45 6.54
N ILE A 47 10.11 -8.88 5.30
CA ILE A 47 9.23 -9.88 4.66
C ILE A 47 9.64 -11.33 4.93
N ASP A 48 10.88 -11.61 5.31
CA ASP A 48 11.37 -12.99 5.45
C ASP A 48 10.61 -13.78 6.50
N LYS A 49 10.36 -13.16 7.68
CA LYS A 49 9.56 -13.78 8.75
C LYS A 49 8.11 -13.99 8.33
N LEU A 50 7.54 -13.04 7.59
CA LEU A 50 6.18 -13.14 7.06
C LEU A 50 6.07 -14.32 6.09
N LEU A 51 7.00 -14.43 5.14
CA LEU A 51 7.05 -15.54 4.19
C LEU A 51 7.17 -16.89 4.90
N TYR A 52 8.03 -16.99 5.91
CA TYR A 52 8.14 -18.21 6.72
C TYR A 52 6.81 -18.59 7.38
N ARG A 53 6.12 -17.63 8.02
CA ARG A 53 4.81 -17.87 8.65
C ARG A 53 3.72 -18.21 7.64
N LEU A 54 3.76 -17.64 6.44
CA LEU A 54 2.83 -17.98 5.36
C LEU A 54 2.99 -19.44 4.90
N GLU A 55 4.23 -19.93 4.80
CA GLU A 55 4.50 -21.35 4.51
C GLU A 55 3.99 -22.26 5.64
N MET A 56 4.15 -21.87 6.91
CA MET A 56 3.59 -22.61 8.04
C MET A 56 2.06 -22.61 8.03
N PHE A 57 1.44 -21.49 7.67
CA PHE A 57 -0.02 -21.39 7.49
C PHE A 57 -0.50 -22.35 6.39
N LEU A 58 0.22 -22.46 5.27
CA LEU A 58 -0.12 -23.40 4.20
C LEU A 58 -0.11 -24.87 4.68
N ARG A 59 0.80 -25.19 5.62
CA ARG A 59 0.92 -26.52 6.24
C ARG A 59 -0.07 -26.76 7.37
N GLY A 60 -0.86 -25.74 7.75
CA GLY A 60 -1.79 -25.81 8.88
C GLY A 60 -1.12 -25.73 10.26
N GLU A 61 0.15 -25.33 10.33
CA GLU A 61 0.90 -25.22 11.58
C GLU A 61 0.61 -23.91 12.33
N VAL A 62 0.13 -22.90 11.61
CA VAL A 62 -0.17 -21.55 12.12
C VAL A 62 -1.56 -21.14 11.64
N ALA A 63 -2.37 -20.53 12.52
CA ALA A 63 -3.69 -20.01 12.16
C ALA A 63 -3.58 -18.70 11.36
N LEU A 64 -4.64 -18.33 10.64
CA LEU A 64 -4.63 -17.12 9.80
C LEU A 64 -4.37 -15.83 10.61
N GLY A 65 -4.90 -15.75 11.84
CA GLY A 65 -4.69 -14.62 12.75
C GLY A 65 -3.27 -14.54 13.33
N ASP A 66 -2.47 -15.60 13.22
CA ASP A 66 -1.13 -15.70 13.79
C ASP A 66 -0.02 -15.53 12.73
N ILE A 67 -0.39 -15.17 11.50
CA ILE A 67 0.56 -14.91 10.40
C ILE A 67 1.53 -13.76 10.72
N GLY A 68 1.17 -12.83 11.62
CA GLY A 68 2.06 -11.73 12.00
C GLY A 68 2.09 -10.58 11.00
N LEU A 69 0.97 -10.28 10.33
CA LEU A 69 0.92 -9.23 9.32
C LEU A 69 1.12 -7.83 9.92
N GLY A 70 0.58 -7.57 11.12
CA GLY A 70 0.83 -6.33 11.85
C GLY A 70 2.26 -6.22 12.37
N VAL A 71 2.87 -7.36 12.73
CA VAL A 71 4.30 -7.44 13.06
C VAL A 71 5.15 -7.05 11.85
N ALA A 72 4.85 -7.63 10.67
CA ALA A 72 5.57 -7.32 9.44
C ALA A 72 5.42 -5.84 9.02
N MET A 73 4.24 -5.25 9.20
CA MET A 73 4.02 -3.80 9.02
C MET A 73 4.86 -2.96 9.98
N SER A 74 4.91 -3.35 11.25
CA SER A 74 5.72 -2.68 12.27
C SER A 74 7.22 -2.76 11.96
N GLU A 75 7.69 -3.92 11.52
CA GLU A 75 9.08 -4.12 11.10
C GLU A 75 9.40 -3.30 9.83
N ALA A 76 8.50 -3.27 8.85
CA ALA A 76 8.65 -2.47 7.63
C ALA A 76 8.80 -0.97 7.94
N ILE A 77 7.97 -0.46 8.87
CA ILE A 77 8.07 0.90 9.39
C ILE A 77 9.40 1.11 10.13
N SER A 78 9.77 0.20 11.03
CA SER A 78 10.97 0.31 11.85
C SER A 78 12.25 0.35 11.01
N HIS A 79 12.35 -0.51 10.01
CA HIS A 79 13.47 -0.50 9.05
C HIS A 79 13.50 0.78 8.22
N GLY A 80 12.34 1.22 7.71
CA GLY A 80 12.24 2.48 6.98
C GLY A 80 12.64 3.69 7.80
N LEU A 81 12.18 3.78 9.06
CA LEU A 81 12.49 4.89 9.96
C LEU A 81 13.98 4.92 10.33
N ARG A 82 14.60 3.75 10.52
CA ARG A 82 16.04 3.64 10.79
C ARG A 82 16.89 4.13 9.61
N ASP A 83 16.51 3.74 8.40
CA ASP A 83 17.32 4.00 7.21
C ASP A 83 17.05 5.41 6.63
N LEU A 84 15.83 5.94 6.77
CA LEU A 84 15.38 7.17 6.09
C LEU A 84 14.92 8.30 7.03
N GLY A 85 14.69 8.00 8.31
CA GLY A 85 14.19 8.98 9.27
C GLY A 85 12.86 9.60 8.82
N ALA A 86 12.80 10.93 8.86
CA ALA A 86 11.62 11.70 8.46
C ALA A 86 11.26 11.60 6.97
N LYS A 87 12.14 11.05 6.12
CA LYS A 87 11.87 10.86 4.69
C LYS A 87 11.07 9.58 4.40
N LEU A 88 10.75 8.76 5.40
CA LEU A 88 9.98 7.53 5.20
C LEU A 88 8.61 7.82 4.58
N ASN A 89 8.27 7.11 3.50
CA ASN A 89 6.91 7.07 2.97
C ASN A 89 6.11 5.96 3.67
N ILE A 90 5.38 6.31 4.72
CA ILE A 90 4.66 5.34 5.56
C ILE A 90 3.66 4.50 4.76
N GLU A 91 2.99 5.11 3.77
CA GLU A 91 1.98 4.48 2.94
C GLU A 91 2.59 3.31 2.14
N VAL A 92 3.75 3.56 1.53
CA VAL A 92 4.52 2.54 0.82
C VAL A 92 5.02 1.47 1.78
N ALA A 93 5.58 1.85 2.93
CA ALA A 93 6.07 0.89 3.93
C ALA A 93 4.98 -0.10 4.39
N LEU A 94 3.76 0.40 4.64
CA LEU A 94 2.60 -0.41 5.02
C LEU A 94 2.10 -1.31 3.88
N SER A 95 2.28 -0.90 2.63
CA SER A 95 1.87 -1.69 1.47
C SER A 95 2.79 -2.89 1.20
N ILE A 96 4.06 -2.86 1.64
CA ILE A 96 5.03 -3.93 1.35
C ILE A 96 4.62 -5.30 1.93
N PRO A 97 4.25 -5.43 3.22
CA PRO A 97 3.76 -6.71 3.75
C PRO A 97 2.49 -7.21 3.08
N LEU A 98 1.57 -6.29 2.73
CA LEU A 98 0.33 -6.63 2.03
C LEU A 98 0.60 -7.17 0.64
N ALA A 99 1.46 -6.48 -0.13
CA ALA A 99 1.88 -6.93 -1.46
C ALA A 99 2.63 -8.26 -1.39
N THR A 100 3.47 -8.46 -0.38
CA THR A 100 4.17 -9.74 -0.15
C THR A 100 3.17 -10.88 0.03
N MET A 101 2.19 -10.69 0.92
CA MET A 101 1.17 -11.70 1.18
C MET A 101 0.30 -11.94 -0.05
N LEU A 102 -0.06 -10.89 -0.79
CA LEU A 102 -0.79 -11.01 -2.06
C LEU A 102 -0.02 -11.87 -3.06
N ILE A 103 1.24 -11.52 -3.35
CA ILE A 103 2.08 -12.26 -4.28
C ILE A 103 2.18 -13.72 -3.85
N TRP A 104 2.48 -13.99 -2.58
CA TRP A 104 2.57 -15.35 -2.06
C TRP A 104 1.25 -16.14 -2.22
N LEU A 105 0.11 -15.53 -1.90
CA LEU A 105 -1.21 -16.16 -2.04
C LEU A 105 -1.52 -16.51 -3.49
N ARG A 106 -1.10 -15.66 -4.43
CA ARG A 106 -1.34 -15.86 -5.86
C ARG A 106 -0.39 -16.88 -6.47
N THR A 107 0.89 -16.88 -6.09
CA THR A 107 1.90 -17.77 -6.71
C THR A 107 2.02 -19.12 -6.01
N SER A 108 2.15 -19.12 -4.69
CA SER A 108 2.43 -20.32 -3.89
C SER A 108 1.14 -21.03 -3.50
N ALA A 109 0.18 -20.30 -2.95
CA ALA A 109 -1.12 -20.87 -2.56
C ALA A 109 -2.14 -20.94 -3.70
N ARG A 110 -1.80 -20.40 -4.89
CA ARG A 110 -2.61 -20.43 -6.13
C ARG A 110 -4.06 -19.96 -5.96
N ARG A 111 -4.33 -19.05 -5.02
CA ARG A 111 -5.66 -18.47 -4.81
C ARG A 111 -5.99 -17.48 -5.91
N SER A 112 -7.26 -17.33 -6.28
CA SER A 112 -7.70 -16.24 -7.14
C SER A 112 -7.46 -14.87 -6.49
N LEU A 113 -7.44 -13.78 -7.27
CA LEU A 113 -7.27 -12.43 -6.71
C LEU A 113 -8.35 -12.07 -5.65
N PRO A 114 -9.66 -12.32 -5.88
CA PRO A 114 -10.68 -12.07 -4.85
C PRO A 114 -10.45 -12.87 -3.57
N GLU A 115 -10.09 -14.15 -3.68
CA GLU A 115 -9.80 -15.00 -2.52
C GLU A 115 -8.55 -14.53 -1.78
N ALA A 116 -7.49 -14.13 -2.50
CA ALA A 116 -6.27 -13.62 -1.92
C ALA A 116 -6.54 -12.33 -1.12
N MET A 117 -7.26 -11.36 -1.71
CA MET A 117 -7.62 -10.12 -1.01
C MET A 117 -8.51 -10.37 0.21
N ASN A 118 -9.51 -11.26 0.10
CA ASN A 118 -10.34 -11.66 1.24
C ASN A 118 -9.51 -12.32 2.35
N THR A 119 -8.50 -13.10 1.98
CA THR A 119 -7.58 -13.73 2.95
C THR A 119 -6.75 -12.70 3.70
N ILE A 120 -6.24 -11.68 2.99
CA ILE A 120 -5.49 -10.57 3.60
C ILE A 120 -6.38 -9.79 4.58
N ILE A 121 -7.61 -9.44 4.16
CA ILE A 121 -8.57 -8.73 5.01
C ILE A 121 -8.86 -9.54 6.28
N LYS A 122 -9.13 -10.86 6.13
CA LYS A 122 -9.35 -11.74 7.28
C LYS A 122 -8.13 -11.87 8.18
N ALA A 123 -6.91 -11.91 7.64
CA ALA A 123 -5.70 -11.93 8.44
C ALA A 123 -5.56 -10.66 9.29
N LEU A 124 -5.92 -9.49 8.74
CA LEU A 124 -5.95 -8.23 9.49
C LEU A 124 -7.05 -8.24 10.56
N GLN A 125 -8.23 -8.74 10.25
CA GLN A 125 -9.38 -8.80 11.17
C GLN A 125 -9.19 -9.80 12.32
N LEU A 126 -8.47 -10.90 12.06
CA LEU A 126 -8.21 -11.96 13.04
C LEU A 126 -6.87 -11.81 13.75
N SER A 127 -6.12 -10.75 13.45
CA SER A 127 -4.80 -10.52 14.04
C SER A 127 -4.88 -10.33 15.56
N GLN A 128 -3.86 -10.82 16.25
CA GLN A 128 -3.77 -10.73 17.71
C GLN A 128 -3.58 -9.26 18.15
N SER A 129 -4.12 -8.92 19.33
CA SER A 129 -4.04 -7.56 19.87
C SER A 129 -2.61 -7.09 20.12
N ASP A 130 -1.68 -8.00 20.44
CA ASP A 130 -0.26 -7.68 20.57
C ASP A 130 0.36 -7.15 19.26
N GLU A 131 -0.13 -7.59 18.09
CA GLU A 131 0.29 -7.02 16.80
C GLU A 131 -0.18 -5.57 16.64
N GLY A 132 -1.43 -5.29 17.05
CA GLY A 132 -1.98 -3.95 17.08
C GLY A 132 -1.21 -3.01 18.02
N ILE A 133 -0.82 -3.50 19.20
CA ILE A 133 0.01 -2.76 20.16
C ILE A 133 1.37 -2.42 19.54
N GLN A 134 2.03 -3.40 18.91
CA GLN A 134 3.32 -3.19 18.27
C GLN A 134 3.23 -2.16 17.14
N LEU A 135 2.19 -2.25 16.31
CA LEU A 135 1.95 -1.31 15.22
C LEU A 135 1.73 0.10 15.74
N VAL A 136 0.85 0.28 16.71
CA VAL A 136 0.58 1.59 17.32
C VAL A 136 1.83 2.19 17.96
N SER A 137 2.65 1.36 18.63
CA SER A 137 3.94 1.78 19.18
C SER A 137 4.90 2.30 18.10
N MET A 138 4.93 1.66 16.92
CA MET A 138 5.75 2.13 15.80
C MET A 138 5.19 3.39 15.16
N LEU A 139 3.87 3.48 14.96
CA LEU A 139 3.21 4.65 14.38
C LEU A 139 3.49 5.92 15.19
N ARG A 140 3.46 5.84 16.53
CA ARG A 140 3.79 6.99 17.41
C ARG A 140 5.22 7.52 17.22
N LYS A 141 6.14 6.70 16.70
CA LYS A 141 7.55 7.10 16.50
C LYS A 141 7.81 7.80 15.17
N LEU A 142 6.83 7.84 14.26
CA LEU A 142 7.01 8.37 12.91
C LEU A 142 7.00 9.90 12.81
N GLY A 143 6.39 10.57 13.79
CA GLY A 143 6.34 12.03 13.83
C GLY A 143 5.09 12.54 14.54
N ALA A 144 5.06 13.86 14.76
CA ALA A 144 3.99 14.51 15.52
C ALA A 144 2.61 14.28 14.91
N GLU A 145 2.45 14.38 13.58
CA GLU A 145 1.16 14.22 12.91
C GLU A 145 0.55 12.81 13.13
N ILE A 146 1.34 11.75 12.90
CA ILE A 146 0.86 10.37 13.08
C ILE A 146 0.63 10.06 14.57
N ALA A 147 1.47 10.60 15.46
CA ALA A 147 1.25 10.47 16.90
C ALA A 147 -0.07 11.11 17.34
N LEU A 148 -0.40 12.29 16.81
CA LEU A 148 -1.68 12.97 17.06
C LEU A 148 -2.86 12.11 16.60
N TYR A 149 -2.82 11.51 15.41
CA TYR A 149 -3.89 10.59 14.98
C TYR A 149 -4.05 9.39 15.90
N VAL A 150 -2.95 8.82 16.41
CA VAL A 150 -3.01 7.72 17.38
C VAL A 150 -3.66 8.17 18.69
N GLU A 151 -3.35 9.37 19.16
CA GLU A 151 -3.93 9.96 20.37
C GLU A 151 -5.42 10.30 20.21
N GLU A 152 -5.80 10.97 19.12
CA GLU A 152 -7.19 11.32 18.80
C GLU A 152 -8.07 10.08 18.58
N ALA A 153 -7.51 9.03 17.96
CA ALA A 153 -8.17 7.73 17.84
C ALA A 153 -8.30 6.99 19.18
N ASN A 154 -7.74 7.54 20.27
CA ASN A 154 -7.67 6.94 21.60
C ASN A 154 -7.05 5.54 21.60
N LEU A 155 -6.04 5.31 20.76
CA LEU A 155 -5.38 4.02 20.62
C LEU A 155 -4.22 3.92 21.63
N SER A 156 -4.52 3.39 22.82
CA SER A 156 -3.52 3.04 23.84
C SER A 156 -3.32 1.53 23.91
N GLU A 157 -2.15 1.09 24.38
CA GLU A 157 -1.88 -0.33 24.62
C GLU A 157 -2.98 -0.98 25.48
N ARG A 158 -3.36 -0.30 26.58
CA ARG A 158 -4.42 -0.77 27.48
C ARG A 158 -5.74 -0.97 26.75
N ARG A 159 -6.15 -0.01 25.93
CA ARG A 159 -7.41 -0.10 25.18
C ARG A 159 -7.38 -1.25 24.20
N ILE A 160 -6.32 -1.35 23.40
CA ILE A 160 -6.15 -2.43 22.40
C ILE A 160 -6.24 -3.80 23.08
N ARG A 161 -5.58 -3.97 24.22
CA ARG A 161 -5.59 -5.22 24.99
C ARG A 161 -6.97 -5.52 25.58
N MET A 162 -7.66 -4.55 26.18
CA MET A 162 -8.96 -4.77 26.83
C MET A 162 -10.11 -4.95 25.84
N GLU A 163 -10.12 -4.21 24.74
CA GLU A 163 -11.14 -4.32 23.70
C GLU A 163 -10.82 -5.44 22.69
N GLY A 164 -9.63 -6.04 22.76
CA GLY A 164 -9.20 -7.09 21.84
C GLY A 164 -9.07 -6.60 20.40
N LEU A 165 -8.61 -5.34 20.20
CA LEU A 165 -8.58 -4.72 18.89
C LEU A 165 -7.56 -5.40 17.98
N SER A 166 -8.02 -5.81 16.80
CA SER A 166 -7.16 -6.31 15.73
C SER A 166 -6.42 -5.17 15.02
N VAL A 167 -5.45 -5.50 14.17
CA VAL A 167 -4.80 -4.55 13.26
C VAL A 167 -5.82 -3.85 12.36
N TYR A 168 -6.86 -4.55 11.91
CA TYR A 168 -7.93 -3.95 11.12
C TYR A 168 -8.69 -2.87 11.92
N ASP A 169 -9.01 -3.14 13.19
CA ASP A 169 -9.71 -2.20 14.06
C ASP A 169 -8.86 -0.96 14.36
N VAL A 170 -7.56 -1.17 14.55
CA VAL A 170 -6.58 -0.08 14.72
C VAL A 170 -6.60 0.86 13.51
N PHE A 171 -6.50 0.34 12.29
CA PHE A 171 -6.54 1.19 11.08
C PHE A 171 -7.92 1.84 10.88
N THR A 172 -9.01 1.14 11.20
CA THR A 172 -10.36 1.70 11.15
C THR A 172 -10.50 2.89 12.10
N ALA A 173 -9.95 2.80 13.32
CA ALA A 173 -9.94 3.91 14.27
C ALA A 173 -9.08 5.09 13.78
N LEU A 174 -7.90 4.82 13.22
CA LEU A 174 -7.02 5.85 12.65
C LEU A 174 -7.63 6.55 11.43
N SER A 175 -8.30 5.81 10.55
CA SER A 175 -8.95 6.31 9.34
C SER A 175 -10.00 7.39 9.64
N ARG A 176 -10.76 7.23 10.74
CA ARG A 176 -11.78 8.19 11.18
C ARG A 176 -11.21 9.56 11.56
N VAL A 177 -10.02 9.61 12.14
CA VAL A 177 -9.40 10.86 12.61
C VAL A 177 -8.41 11.45 11.61
N SER A 178 -7.81 10.62 10.76
CA SER A 178 -6.79 11.03 9.78
C SER A 178 -7.36 11.48 8.43
N HIS A 179 -8.61 11.92 8.39
CA HIS A 179 -9.33 12.29 7.15
C HIS A 179 -9.20 11.24 6.03
N GLY A 180 -9.22 9.95 6.41
CA GLY A 180 -9.13 8.84 5.46
C GLY A 180 -7.72 8.49 4.97
N ARG A 181 -6.64 9.06 5.53
CA ARG A 181 -5.25 8.69 5.18
C ARG A 181 -4.97 7.19 5.33
N PHE A 182 -5.58 6.55 6.33
CA PHE A 182 -5.45 5.10 6.57
C PHE A 182 -6.61 4.26 6.03
N SER A 183 -7.55 4.87 5.29
CA SER A 183 -8.77 4.19 4.81
C SER A 183 -8.51 3.11 3.77
N PHE A 184 -7.28 3.01 3.22
CA PHE A 184 -6.95 1.99 2.23
C PHE A 184 -7.08 0.56 2.76
N ILE A 185 -6.89 0.35 4.06
CA ILE A 185 -7.03 -0.97 4.71
C ILE A 185 -8.49 -1.43 4.72
N GLU A 186 -9.42 -0.53 5.02
CA GLU A 186 -10.87 -0.82 5.01
C GLU A 186 -11.37 -1.10 3.59
N ASN A 187 -10.71 -0.51 2.59
CA ASN A 187 -11.12 -0.54 1.19
C ASN A 187 -10.28 -1.49 0.32
N LEU A 188 -9.56 -2.44 0.92
CA LEU A 188 -8.71 -3.40 0.19
C LEU A 188 -9.49 -4.21 -0.86
N SER A 189 -10.80 -4.43 -0.67
CA SER A 189 -11.64 -5.13 -1.66
C SER A 189 -11.70 -4.42 -3.02
N SER A 190 -11.56 -3.09 -3.05
CA SER A 190 -11.54 -2.31 -4.30
C SER A 190 -10.35 -2.63 -5.21
N VAL A 191 -9.25 -3.16 -4.64
CA VAL A 191 -8.08 -3.61 -5.41
C VAL A 191 -8.46 -4.65 -6.46
N VAL A 192 -9.44 -5.52 -6.17
CA VAL A 192 -9.92 -6.53 -7.13
C VAL A 192 -10.45 -5.85 -8.40
N THR A 193 -11.31 -4.84 -8.25
CA THR A 193 -11.88 -4.09 -9.36
C THR A 193 -10.79 -3.30 -10.09
N LEU A 194 -9.90 -2.62 -9.36
CA LEU A 194 -8.82 -1.82 -9.94
C LEU A 194 -7.85 -2.69 -10.76
N ALA A 195 -7.43 -3.83 -10.22
CA ALA A 195 -6.54 -4.76 -10.91
C ALA A 195 -7.23 -5.38 -12.14
N THR A 196 -8.52 -5.72 -12.05
CA THR A 196 -9.28 -6.24 -13.19
C THR A 196 -9.36 -5.20 -14.31
N SER A 197 -9.61 -3.93 -13.97
CA SER A 197 -9.61 -2.83 -14.93
C SER A 197 -8.22 -2.61 -15.54
N ALA A 198 -7.15 -2.66 -14.73
CA ALA A 198 -5.79 -2.53 -15.21
C ALA A 198 -5.40 -3.64 -16.19
N LEU A 199 -5.74 -4.90 -15.89
CA LEU A 199 -5.49 -6.05 -16.77
C LEU A 199 -6.23 -5.91 -18.11
N LYS A 200 -7.51 -5.51 -18.09
CA LYS A 200 -8.24 -5.17 -19.33
C LYS A 200 -7.59 -4.04 -20.12
N GLY A 201 -7.02 -3.06 -19.42
CA GLY A 201 -6.23 -2.00 -20.02
C GLY A 201 -5.05 -2.55 -20.81
N ILE A 202 -4.24 -3.41 -20.19
CA ILE A 202 -3.11 -4.10 -20.82
C ILE A 202 -3.55 -4.94 -22.02
N ASP A 203 -4.58 -5.79 -21.86
CA ASP A 203 -5.12 -6.63 -22.93
C ASP A 203 -5.59 -5.80 -24.14
N SER A 204 -6.02 -4.56 -23.88
CA SER A 204 -6.50 -3.63 -24.89
C SER A 204 -5.40 -2.72 -25.48
N GLY A 205 -4.13 -3.00 -25.17
CA GLY A 205 -2.93 -2.37 -25.74
C GLY A 205 -2.34 -1.21 -24.94
N ALA A 206 -2.81 -0.94 -23.71
CA ALA A 206 -2.18 0.06 -22.85
C ALA A 206 -0.88 -0.47 -22.23
N GLY A 207 0.09 0.42 -21.98
CA GLY A 207 1.30 0.07 -21.24
C GLY A 207 1.10 0.06 -19.72
N VAL A 208 2.06 -0.53 -18.99
CA VAL A 208 2.05 -0.60 -17.52
C VAL A 208 2.00 0.79 -16.88
N ASN A 209 2.69 1.77 -17.48
CA ASN A 209 2.72 3.14 -16.96
C ASN A 209 1.33 3.79 -17.03
N GLU A 210 0.64 3.60 -18.16
CA GLU A 210 -0.68 4.14 -18.44
C GLU A 210 -1.72 3.55 -17.51
N VAL A 211 -1.75 2.22 -17.37
CA VAL A 211 -2.74 1.55 -16.50
C VAL A 211 -2.54 1.89 -15.03
N LEU A 212 -1.30 1.97 -14.54
CA LEU A 212 -1.05 2.32 -13.13
C LEU A 212 -1.31 3.81 -12.86
N THR A 213 -1.09 4.68 -13.84
CA THR A 213 -1.50 6.09 -13.76
C THR A 213 -3.02 6.21 -13.72
N GLN A 214 -3.73 5.45 -14.56
CA GLN A 214 -5.19 5.40 -14.56
C GLN A 214 -5.74 4.86 -13.24
N VAL A 215 -5.16 3.77 -12.70
CA VAL A 215 -5.55 3.22 -11.39
C VAL A 215 -5.45 4.28 -10.29
N PHE A 216 -4.36 5.04 -10.26
CA PHE A 216 -4.22 6.12 -9.29
C PHE A 216 -5.30 7.20 -9.47
N ILE A 217 -5.57 7.62 -10.70
CA ILE A 217 -6.59 8.62 -11.01
C ILE A 217 -8.00 8.13 -10.65
N ASP A 218 -8.32 6.87 -10.95
CA ASP A 218 -9.62 6.27 -10.65
C ASP A 218 -9.87 6.24 -9.14
N VAL A 219 -8.86 5.86 -8.35
CA VAL A 219 -8.94 5.88 -6.88
C VAL A 219 -9.10 7.31 -6.38
N ALA A 220 -8.25 8.24 -6.84
CA ALA A 220 -8.31 9.64 -6.41
C ALA A 220 -9.64 10.30 -6.77
N HIS A 221 -10.24 9.94 -7.91
CA HIS A 221 -11.56 10.39 -8.32
C HIS A 221 -12.68 9.77 -7.49
N THR A 222 -12.61 8.47 -7.21
CA THR A 222 -13.61 7.74 -6.40
C THR A 222 -13.76 8.36 -5.01
N TYR A 223 -12.65 8.81 -4.42
CA TYR A 223 -12.65 9.50 -3.13
C TYR A 223 -12.86 11.02 -3.23
N GLY A 224 -13.15 11.56 -4.42
CA GLY A 224 -13.48 12.97 -4.62
C GLY A 224 -12.31 13.94 -4.51
N TYR A 225 -11.06 13.46 -4.50
CA TYR A 225 -9.88 14.33 -4.42
C TYR A 225 -9.61 15.07 -5.72
N ILE A 226 -9.82 14.41 -6.86
CA ILE A 226 -9.56 14.98 -8.19
C ILE A 226 -10.74 14.74 -9.14
N PRO A 227 -10.94 15.60 -10.16
CA PRO A 227 -11.88 15.30 -11.23
C PRO A 227 -11.42 14.07 -12.01
N LYS A 228 -12.37 13.36 -12.65
CA LYS A 228 -12.03 12.25 -13.52
C LYS A 228 -11.18 12.75 -14.69
N VAL A 229 -10.04 12.10 -14.90
CA VAL A 229 -9.16 12.34 -16.04
C VAL A 229 -8.91 11.00 -16.72
N ASP A 230 -9.22 10.92 -18.01
CA ASP A 230 -8.91 9.71 -18.77
C ASP A 230 -7.44 9.76 -19.24
N VAL A 231 -6.71 8.69 -18.97
CA VAL A 231 -5.34 8.47 -19.43
C VAL A 231 -5.40 7.74 -20.76
N PRO A 232 -4.89 8.32 -21.85
CA PRO A 232 -4.82 7.63 -23.12
C PRO A 232 -4.01 6.34 -23.02
N LYS A 233 -4.43 5.30 -23.75
CA LYS A 233 -3.73 4.00 -23.78
C LYS A 233 -2.28 4.09 -24.23
N ALA A 234 -1.97 5.08 -25.07
CA ALA A 234 -0.63 5.45 -25.46
C ALA A 234 -0.45 6.93 -25.16
N MET A 235 0.18 7.24 -24.02
CA MET A 235 0.40 8.63 -23.63
C MET A 235 1.39 9.31 -24.57
N THR A 236 1.00 10.45 -25.12
CA THR A 236 1.92 11.35 -25.80
C THR A 236 2.67 12.21 -24.77
N VAL A 237 3.72 12.90 -25.21
CA VAL A 237 4.42 13.89 -24.38
C VAL A 237 3.46 14.98 -23.89
N GLN A 238 2.46 15.37 -24.69
CA GLN A 238 1.48 16.38 -24.29
C GLN A 238 0.55 15.88 -23.17
N ASP A 239 0.19 14.59 -23.18
CA ASP A 239 -0.61 13.99 -22.12
C ASP A 239 0.16 13.97 -20.80
N ILE A 240 1.45 13.60 -20.85
CA ILE A 240 2.34 13.63 -19.68
C ILE A 240 2.46 15.07 -19.16
N ILE A 241 2.71 16.05 -20.03
CA ILE A 241 2.78 17.47 -19.63
C ILE A 241 1.47 17.93 -18.99
N ARG A 242 0.32 17.53 -19.52
CA ARG A 242 -1.00 17.84 -18.94
C ARG A 242 -1.14 17.28 -17.53
N LEU A 243 -0.78 16.02 -17.32
CA LEU A 243 -0.85 15.40 -15.99
C LEU A 243 0.14 16.05 -15.01
N LEU A 244 1.34 16.42 -15.45
CA LEU A 244 2.32 17.14 -14.62
C LEU A 244 1.87 18.55 -14.24
N LYS A 245 1.15 19.24 -15.14
CA LYS A 245 0.52 20.53 -14.82
C LYS A 245 -0.54 20.37 -13.73
N LEU A 246 -1.37 19.33 -13.82
CA LEU A 246 -2.35 19.00 -12.77
C LEU A 246 -1.65 18.64 -11.45
N ASP A 247 -0.62 17.78 -11.48
CA ASP A 247 0.20 17.47 -10.30
C ASP A 247 0.71 18.74 -9.61
N THR A 248 1.32 19.64 -10.37
CA THR A 248 1.84 20.91 -9.86
C THR A 248 0.74 21.80 -9.28
N GLU A 249 -0.42 21.88 -9.95
CA GLU A 249 -1.57 22.68 -9.50
C GLU A 249 -2.13 22.18 -8.17
N PHE A 250 -2.31 20.86 -8.03
CA PHE A 250 -2.83 20.25 -6.81
C PHE A 250 -1.84 20.36 -5.66
N ARG A 251 -0.54 20.15 -5.91
CA ARG A 251 0.50 20.34 -4.88
C ARG A 251 0.61 21.80 -4.43
N LYS A 252 0.44 22.78 -5.32
CA LYS A 252 0.37 24.21 -4.96
C LYS A 252 -0.80 24.54 -4.03
N ARG A 253 -1.87 23.74 -4.06
CA ARG A 253 -3.01 23.84 -3.11
C ARG A 253 -2.75 23.12 -1.79
N GLY A 254 -1.55 22.58 -1.58
CA GLY A 254 -1.19 21.82 -0.39
C GLY A 254 -1.72 20.39 -0.37
N MET A 255 -2.22 19.87 -1.51
CA MET A 255 -2.69 18.48 -1.56
C MET A 255 -1.52 17.51 -1.67
N TYR A 256 -1.59 16.44 -0.89
CA TYR A 256 -0.68 15.30 -0.94
C TYR A 256 -1.48 14.01 -0.85
N LEU A 257 -1.40 13.18 -1.90
CA LEU A 257 -2.24 12.01 -2.14
C LEU A 257 -1.46 10.70 -2.07
N ALA A 258 -0.32 10.67 -1.37
CA ALA A 258 0.49 9.46 -1.24
C ALA A 258 -0.25 8.31 -0.54
N HIS A 259 -1.28 8.59 0.27
CA HIS A 259 -2.14 7.58 0.90
C HIS A 259 -2.93 6.72 -0.07
N LEU A 260 -2.93 7.08 -1.35
CA LEU A 260 -3.52 6.28 -2.41
C LEU A 260 -2.50 5.34 -3.09
N LEU A 261 -1.19 5.51 -2.84
CA LEU A 261 -0.16 4.62 -3.39
C LEU A 261 -0.32 3.14 -3.02
N PRO A 262 -0.80 2.74 -1.81
CA PRO A 262 -1.00 1.34 -1.49
C PRO A 262 -1.85 0.59 -2.51
N TYR A 263 -2.88 1.23 -3.09
CA TYR A 263 -3.68 0.62 -4.17
C TYR A 263 -2.84 0.34 -5.40
N VAL A 264 -2.01 1.30 -5.82
CA VAL A 264 -1.13 1.17 -6.98
C VAL A 264 -0.09 0.07 -6.75
N VAL A 265 0.48 -0.03 -5.54
CA VAL A 265 1.42 -1.10 -5.17
C VAL A 265 0.77 -2.48 -5.25
N LEU A 266 -0.44 -2.63 -4.71
CA LEU A 266 -1.15 -3.91 -4.74
C LEU A 266 -1.60 -4.31 -6.16
N VAL A 267 -2.04 -3.35 -6.97
CA VAL A 267 -2.35 -3.61 -8.39
C VAL A 267 -1.08 -3.97 -9.15
N ALA A 268 0.01 -3.25 -8.95
CA ALA A 268 1.31 -3.58 -9.57
C ALA A 268 1.82 -4.96 -9.15
N ALA A 269 1.54 -5.40 -7.91
CA ALA A 269 1.84 -6.74 -7.44
C ALA A 269 1.06 -7.82 -8.19
N GLU A 270 -0.24 -7.59 -8.45
CA GLU A 270 -1.03 -8.50 -9.30
C GLU A 270 -0.49 -8.52 -10.74
N LEU A 271 -0.15 -7.37 -11.33
CA LEU A 271 0.43 -7.32 -12.68
C LEU A 271 1.74 -8.12 -12.74
N ALA A 272 2.62 -7.95 -11.74
CA ALA A 272 3.87 -8.69 -11.66
C ALA A 272 3.64 -10.21 -11.59
N VAL A 273 2.63 -10.67 -10.84
CA VAL A 273 2.23 -12.08 -10.78
C VAL A 273 1.76 -12.60 -12.14
N GLN A 274 1.06 -11.78 -12.93
CA GLN A 274 0.65 -12.13 -14.30
C GLN A 274 1.80 -12.13 -15.32
N GLY A 275 3.04 -11.81 -14.89
CA GLY A 275 4.21 -11.75 -15.77
C GLY A 275 4.35 -10.44 -16.55
N ILE A 276 3.47 -9.47 -16.30
CA ILE A 276 3.51 -8.09 -16.85
C ILE A 276 4.51 -7.27 -16.04
#